data_AF-K9T7U6-F1
#
_entry.id   AF-K9T7U6-F1
#
_cell.length_a   1.000
_cell.length_b   1.000
_cell.length_c   1.000
_cell.angle_alpha   90.00
_cell.angle_beta   90.00
_cell.angle_gamma   90.00
#
_symmetry.space_group_name_H-M   'P 1'
#
loop_
_entity.id
_entity.type
_entity.pdbx_description
1 polymer ?
#
loop_
_entity_poly.entity_id
_entity_poly.type
_entity_poly.pdbx_seq_one_letter_code
_entity_poly.pdbx_strand_id
1 'polypeptide(L)' 'MQKKLIHFLQEELKIPASAIALAISKVQQAPNQLTMLLWQYGLIDLGQLEQIFDDWLETA' A
#
# COMPACT_ATOMS: atom_id res chain seq x y z
N MET A 1 -0.54 4.57 -12.56
CA MET A 1 -1.01 4.47 -11.17
C MET A 1 -0.25 3.37 -10.41
N GLN A 2 -0.58 2.08 -10.54
CA GLN A 2 0.03 1.00 -9.71
C GLN A 2 1.57 0.97 -9.59
N LYS A 3 2.32 1.22 -10.67
CA LYS A 3 3.80 1.16 -10.62
C LYS A 3 4.43 2.24 -9.70
N LYS A 4 3.81 3.42 -9.58
CA LYS A 4 4.29 4.48 -8.68
C LYS A 4 4.06 4.10 -7.22
N LEU A 5 2.90 3.52 -6.90
CA LEU A 5 2.58 3.05 -5.56
C LEU A 5 3.55 1.94 -5.12
N ILE A 6 3.83 0.97 -5.99
CA ILE A 6 4.79 -0.10 -5.70
C ILE A 6 6.17 0.49 -5.40
N HIS A 7 6.62 1.46 -6.20
CA HIS A 7 7.92 2.10 -6.00
C HIS A 7 7.98 2.85 -4.67
N PHE A 8 6.93 3.60 -4.33
CA PHE A 8 6.80 4.27 -3.03
C PHE A 8 6.84 3.28 -1.86
N LEU A 9 6.07 2.20 -1.94
CA LEU A 9 6.03 1.16 -0.90
C LEU A 9 7.40 0.48 -0.70
N GLN A 10 8.17 0.31 -1.78
CA GLN A 10 9.49 -0.33 -1.71
C GLN A 10 10.61 0.64 -1.27
N GLU A 11 10.61 1.87 -1.79
CA GLU A 11 11.70 2.84 -1.57
C GLU A 11 11.49 3.62 -0.27
N GLU A 12 10.30 4.20 -0.07
CA GLU A 12 10.00 5.08 1.06
C GLU A 12 9.66 4.26 2.30
N LEU A 13 8.84 3.22 2.14
CA LEU A 13 8.34 2.39 3.23
C LEU A 13 9.15 1.12 3.47
N LYS A 14 10.15 0.84 2.63
CA LYS A 14 11.04 -0.34 2.72
C LYS A 14 10.30 -1.69 2.79
N ILE A 15 9.12 -1.77 2.18
CA ILE A 15 8.32 -2.98 2.19
C ILE A 15 8.88 -3.97 1.16
N PRO A 16 9.07 -5.25 1.54
CA PRO A 16 9.56 -6.26 0.61
C PRO A 16 8.58 -6.46 -0.55
N ALA A 17 9.12 -6.57 -1.77
CA ALA A 17 8.35 -6.79 -3.00
C ALA A 17 7.41 -8.00 -2.89
N SER A 18 7.80 -9.05 -2.16
CA SER A 18 6.98 -10.24 -1.91
C SER A 18 5.70 -9.92 -1.14
N ALA A 19 5.75 -9.03 -0.14
CA ALA A 19 4.56 -8.61 0.60
C ALA A 19 3.64 -7.74 -0.25
N ILE A 20 4.20 -6.85 -1.07
CA ILE A 20 3.46 -6.02 -2.01
C ILE A 20 2.77 -6.88 -3.07
N ALA A 21 3.48 -7.87 -3.63
CA ALA A 21 2.92 -8.79 -4.63
C ALA A 21 1.74 -9.60 -4.07
N LEU A 22 1.86 -10.10 -2.83
CA LEU A 22 0.77 -10.80 -2.15
C LEU A 22 -0.46 -9.89 -1.96
N ALA A 23 -0.22 -8.64 -1.56
CA ALA A 23 -1.29 -7.70 -1.29
C ALA A 23 -1.97 -7.23 -2.60
N ILE A 24 -1.21 -7.03 -3.69
CA ILE A 24 -1.73 -6.70 -5.02
C ILE A 24 -2.51 -7.87 -5.64
N SER A 25 -2.04 -9.12 -5.50
CA SER A 25 -2.79 -10.29 -5.97
C SER A 25 -4.12 -10.47 -5.24
N LYS A 26 -4.26 -10.00 -3.99
CA LYS A 26 -5.53 -10.01 -3.27
C LYS A 26 -6.40 -8.79 -3.55
N VAL A 27 -5.80 -7.66 -3.90
CA VAL A 27 -6.48 -6.41 -4.24
C VAL A 27 -6.87 -6.42 -5.72
N GLN A 28 -8.00 -7.05 -6.02
CA GLN A 28 -8.56 -7.01 -7.38
C GLN A 28 -9.45 -5.78 -7.65
N GLN A 29 -9.91 -5.08 -6.61
CA GLN A 29 -10.99 -4.08 -6.77
C GLN A 29 -10.83 -2.80 -5.92
N ALA A 30 -10.10 -2.82 -4.81
CA ALA A 30 -10.10 -1.69 -3.87
C ALA A 30 -8.70 -1.34 -3.33
N PRO A 31 -8.15 -0.15 -3.62
CA PRO A 31 -6.90 0.33 -3.03
C PRO A 31 -6.95 0.37 -1.49
N ASN A 32 -8.13 0.57 -0.92
CA ASN A 32 -8.42 0.55 0.52
C ASN A 32 -8.05 -0.80 1.16
N GLN A 33 -8.22 -1.91 0.43
CA GLN A 33 -7.86 -3.25 0.91
C GLN A 33 -6.34 -3.43 0.94
N LEU A 34 -5.61 -2.77 0.04
CA LEU A 34 -4.15 -2.84 0.00
C LEU A 34 -3.55 -2.22 1.25
N THR A 35 -3.96 -1.00 1.59
CA THR A 35 -3.50 -0.28 2.78
C THR A 35 -3.88 -1.03 4.06
N MET A 36 -5.09 -1.57 4.14
CA MET A 36 -5.50 -2.38 5.30
C MET A 36 -4.69 -3.66 5.46
N LEU A 37 -4.31 -4.33 4.36
CA LEU A 37 -3.43 -5.51 4.42
C LEU A 37 -2.05 -5.10 4.93
N LEU A 38 -1.47 -4.04 4.39
CA LEU A 38 -0.15 -3.54 4.81
C LEU A 38 -0.12 -3.23 6.31
N TRP A 39 -1.17 -2.61 6.85
CA TRP A 39 -1.29 -2.35 8.29
C TRP A 39 -1.51 -3.62 9.11
N GLN A 40 -2.37 -4.54 8.65
CA GLN A 40 -2.58 -5.83 9.34
C GLN A 40 -1.31 -6.70 9.41
N TYR A 41 -0.44 -6.61 8.41
CA TYR A 41 0.86 -7.28 8.42
C TYR A 41 1.93 -6.53 9.23
N GLY A 42 1.60 -5.37 9.80
CA GLY A 42 2.55 -4.53 10.53
C GLY A 42 3.66 -3.94 9.65
N LEU A 43 3.41 -3.83 8.33
CA LEU A 43 4.35 -3.30 7.36
C LEU A 43 4.34 -1.77 7.33
N ILE A 44 3.26 -1.15 7.81
CA ILE A 44 3.09 0.29 7.91
C ILE A 44 2.44 0.67 9.24
N ASP A 45 2.80 1.84 9.76
CA ASP A 45 2.16 2.46 10.92
C ASP A 45 0.86 3.20 10.52
N LEU A 46 0.01 3.54 11.48
CA LEU A 46 -1.20 4.33 11.26
C LEU A 46 -0.90 5.65 10.53
N GLY A 47 0.17 6.36 10.85
CA GLY A 47 0.51 7.62 10.18
C GLY A 47 0.93 7.42 8.71
N GLN A 48 1.58 6.30 8.40
CA GLN A 48 1.90 5.93 7.02
C GLN A 48 0.67 5.43 6.26
N LEU A 49 -0.26 4.77 6.96
CA LEU A 49 -1.55 4.41 6.41
C LEU A 49 -2.33 5.67 6.02
N GLU A 50 -2.44 6.66 6.91
CA GLU A 50 -3.10 7.94 6.61
C GLU A 50 -2.45 8.67 5.43
N GLN A 51 -1.11 8.72 5.37
CA GLN A 51 -0.39 9.33 4.24
C GLN A 51 -0.65 8.61 2.92
N ILE A 52 -0.71 7.27 2.91
CA ILE A 52 -1.07 6.53 1.70
C ILE A 52 -2.53 6.79 1.32
N PHE A 53 -3.45 6.89 2.29
CA PHE A 53 -4.85 7.20 2.00
C PHE A 53 -5.04 8.61 1.42
N ASP A 54 -4.37 9.62 1.98
CA ASP A 54 -4.38 11.02 1.51
C ASP A 54 -3.77 11.13 0.11
N ASP A 55 -2.58 10.55 -0.09
CA ASP A 55 -1.81 10.66 -1.33
C ASP A 55 -2.39 9.80 -2.49
N TRP A 56 -3.04 8.65 -2.18
CA TRP A 56 -3.53 7.71 -3.19
C TRP A 56 -5.05 7.50 -3.26
N LEU A 57 -5.81 7.66 -2.18
CA LEU A 57 -7.25 7.40 -2.20
C LEU A 57 -8.07 8.61 -2.64
N GLU A 58 -7.57 9.83 -2.43
CA GLU A 58 -8.28 11.08 -2.78
C GLU A 58 -8.22 11.45 -4.26
N THR A 59 -7.47 10.71 -5.08
CA THR A 59 -7.35 10.97 -6.54
C THR A 59 -8.23 10.08 -7.43
N ALA A 60 -9.20 9.34 -6.89
CA ALA A 60 -10.12 8.48 -7.64
C ALA A 60 -11.52 9.10 -7.86
#